data_AF-A0A1V5H0V6-F1
#
_entry.id   AF-A0A1V5H0V6-F1
#
_cell.length_a   1.000
_cell.length_b   1.000
_cell.length_c   1.000
_cell.angle_alpha   90.00
_cell.angle_beta   90.00
_cell.angle_gamma   90.00
#
_symmetry.space_group_name_H-M   'P 1'
#
loop_
_entity.id
_entity.type
_entity.pdbx_description
1 polymer ?
#
loop_
_entity_poly.entity_id
_entity_poly.type
_entity_poly.pdbx_seq_one_letter_code
_entity_poly.pdbx_strand_id
1 'polypeptide(L)'
;MKQIGKYILSILLFAVMLFTSCGGVNSDAKKAAKLTNKSIEKTNELKLEEAEKLYKKSQEIIKKYESHRKSEKFNKLYQEYRDKGKINR
;
A
#
# COMPACT_ATOMS: atom_id res chain seq x y z
N MET A 1 -4.21 -41.64 -16.28
CA MET A 1 -3.30 -40.51 -16.64
C MET A 1 -3.98 -39.14 -16.73
N LYS A 2 -5.24 -39.01 -17.20
CA LYS A 2 -5.92 -37.69 -17.34
C LYS A 2 -6.20 -36.93 -16.03
N GLN A 3 -6.32 -37.62 -14.89
CA GLN A 3 -6.68 -37.00 -13.60
C GLN A 3 -5.47 -36.36 -12.90
N ILE A 4 -4.30 -37.01 -12.97
CA ILE A 4 -3.04 -36.54 -12.36
C ILE A 4 -2.58 -35.22 -13.00
N GLY A 5 -2.72 -35.06 -14.32
CA GLY A 5 -2.41 -33.80 -15.01
C GLY A 5 -3.27 -32.62 -14.57
N LYS A 6 -4.54 -32.85 -14.19
CA LYS A 6 -5.43 -31.80 -13.65
C LYS A 6 -4.98 -31.33 -12.27
N TYR A 7 -4.51 -32.26 -11.42
CA TYR A 7 -3.97 -31.91 -10.10
C TYR A 7 -2.64 -31.18 -10.20
N ILE A 8 -1.75 -31.59 -11.11
CA ILE A 8 -0.48 -30.89 -11.35
C ILE A 8 -0.73 -29.46 -11.85
N LEU A 9 -1.68 -29.26 -12.78
CA LEU A 9 -2.06 -27.92 -13.25
C LEU A 9 -2.70 -27.06 -12.14
N SER A 10 -3.52 -27.66 -11.27
CA SER A 10 -4.13 -27.00 -10.11
C SER A 10 -3.09 -26.58 -9.05
N ILE A 11 -2.11 -27.44 -8.77
CA ILE A 11 -0.99 -27.16 -7.86
C ILE A 11 -0.08 -26.06 -8.42
N LEU A 12 0.16 -26.06 -9.74
CA LEU A 12 0.95 -25.02 -10.41
C LEU A 12 0.26 -23.64 -10.32
N LEU A 13 -1.07 -23.59 -10.46
CA LEU A 13 -1.85 -22.35 -10.29
C LEU A 13 -1.82 -21.81 -8.85
N PHE A 14 -1.82 -22.70 -7.86
CA PHE A 14 -1.73 -22.32 -6.45
C PHE A 14 -0.35 -21.77 -6.08
N ALA A 15 0.72 -22.30 -6.69
CA ALA A 15 2.09 -21.86 -6.45
C ALA A 15 2.33 -20.41 -6.96
N VAL A 16 1.65 -19.98 -8.02
CA VAL A 16 1.79 -18.60 -8.57
C VAL A 16 1.23 -17.54 -7.61
N MET A 17 0.26 -17.87 -6.75
CA MET A 17 -0.27 -16.91 -5.76
C MET A 17 0.71 -16.58 -4.62
N LEU A 18 1.74 -17.40 -4.40
CA LEU A 18 2.68 -17.22 -3.28
C LEU A 18 3.84 -16.25 -3.58
N PHE A 19 3.97 -15.77 -4.82
CA PHE A 19 5.11 -14.93 -5.24
C PHE A 19 4.88 -13.41 -5.17
N THR A 20 3.69 -12.94 -4.77
CA THR A 20 3.38 -11.49 -4.73
C THR A 20 3.62 -10.83 -3.37
N SER A 21 4.74 -11.09 -2.66
CA SER A 21 5.06 -10.20 -1.53
C SER A 21 6.51 -10.17 -1.07
N CYS A 22 7.45 -9.92 -1.99
CA CYS A 22 8.80 -9.47 -1.59
C CYS A 22 8.96 -7.93 -1.59
N GLY A 23 7.95 -7.17 -2.04
CA GLY A 23 7.99 -5.69 -2.12
C GLY A 23 6.89 -4.91 -1.35
N GLY A 24 6.07 -5.57 -0.52
CA GLY A 24 4.79 -5.02 -0.02
C GLY A 24 4.91 -3.78 0.86
N VAL A 25 5.48 -3.91 2.05
CA VAL A 25 5.38 -2.87 3.11
C VAL A 25 5.99 -1.54 2.70
N ASN A 26 7.19 -1.56 2.11
CA ASN A 26 7.89 -0.34 1.73
C ASN A 26 7.17 0.39 0.59
N SER A 27 6.73 -0.35 -0.43
CA SER A 27 5.97 0.20 -1.56
C SER A 27 4.63 0.76 -1.09
N ASP A 28 3.91 0.03 -0.24
CA ASP A 28 2.63 0.46 0.32
C ASP A 28 2.79 1.71 1.18
N ALA A 29 3.78 1.74 2.08
CA ALA A 29 4.08 2.90 2.91
C ALA A 29 4.41 4.14 2.05
N LYS A 30 5.25 3.98 1.03
CA LYS A 30 5.60 5.05 0.08
C LYS A 30 4.37 5.54 -0.69
N LYS A 31 3.50 4.63 -1.13
CA LYS A 31 2.28 4.95 -1.87
C LYS A 31 1.25 5.66 -1.01
N ALA A 32 1.01 5.18 0.21
CA ALA A 32 0.14 5.82 1.19
C ALA A 32 0.64 7.25 1.49
N ALA A 33 1.94 7.41 1.79
CA ALA A 33 2.53 8.73 2.05
C ALA A 33 2.35 9.69 0.86
N LYS A 34 2.61 9.24 -0.37
CA LYS A 34 2.42 10.04 -1.59
C LYS A 34 0.95 10.48 -1.77
N LEU A 35 -0.01 9.59 -1.52
CA LEU A 35 -1.43 9.90 -1.61
C LEU A 35 -1.86 10.92 -0.54
N THR A 36 -1.39 10.74 0.70
CA THR A 36 -1.63 11.69 1.80
C THR A 36 -1.07 13.07 1.49
N ASN A 37 0.18 13.16 1.02
CA ASN A 37 0.79 14.45 0.71
C ASN A 37 0.07 15.15 -0.45
N LYS A 38 -0.33 14.41 -1.49
CA LYS A 38 -1.17 14.96 -2.57
C LYS A 38 -2.56 15.40 -2.09
N SER A 39 -3.16 14.70 -1.12
CA SER A 39 -4.45 15.14 -0.57
C SER A 39 -4.28 16.49 0.13
N ILE A 40 -3.20 16.67 0.90
CA ILE A 40 -2.88 17.93 1.57
C ILE A 40 -2.65 19.06 0.54
N GLU A 41 -1.90 18.78 -0.54
CA GLU A 41 -1.74 19.74 -1.65
C GLU A 41 -3.09 20.18 -2.21
N LYS A 42 -4.01 19.23 -2.45
CA LYS A 42 -5.36 19.54 -2.96
C LYS A 42 -6.23 20.28 -1.94
N THR A 43 -6.09 19.99 -0.66
CA THR A 43 -6.72 20.78 0.41
C THR A 43 -6.23 22.23 0.37
N ASN A 44 -4.93 22.47 0.19
CA ASN A 44 -4.37 23.82 0.08
C ASN A 44 -4.84 24.56 -1.19
N GLU A 45 -5.12 23.82 -2.27
CA GLU A 45 -5.74 24.35 -3.50
C GLU A 45 -7.27 24.54 -3.39
N LEU A 46 -7.89 24.30 -2.22
CA LEU A 46 -9.35 24.29 -2.00
C LEU A 46 -10.13 23.25 -2.84
N LYS A 47 -9.44 22.24 -3.38
CA LYS A 47 -10.03 21.13 -4.15
C LYS A 47 -10.42 19.97 -3.22
N LEU A 48 -11.43 20.20 -2.39
CA LEU A 48 -11.77 19.30 -1.28
C LEU A 48 -12.22 17.90 -1.72
N GLU A 49 -12.98 17.79 -2.81
CA GLU A 49 -13.44 16.48 -3.31
C GLU A 49 -12.27 15.61 -3.81
N GLU A 50 -11.32 16.21 -4.54
CA GLU A 50 -10.10 15.53 -4.96
C GLU A 50 -9.23 15.14 -3.77
N ALA A 51 -9.11 16.03 -2.78
CA ALA A 51 -8.38 15.76 -1.55
C ALA A 51 -9.00 14.56 -0.80
N GLU A 52 -10.31 14.54 -0.62
CA GLU A 52 -11.02 13.44 0.04
C GLU A 52 -10.79 12.11 -0.68
N LYS A 53 -10.90 12.10 -2.02
CA LYS A 53 -10.67 10.90 -2.84
C LYS A 53 -9.25 10.36 -2.67
N LEU A 54 -8.24 11.24 -2.65
CA LEU A 54 -6.85 10.85 -2.44
C LEU A 54 -6.61 10.33 -1.02
N TYR A 55 -7.20 10.99 -0.02
CA TYR A 55 -7.08 10.60 1.37
C TYR A 55 -7.71 9.22 1.63
N LYS A 56 -8.92 8.96 1.11
CA LYS A 56 -9.58 7.64 1.21
C LYS A 56 -8.72 6.52 0.62
N LYS A 57 -8.10 6.74 -0.54
CA LYS A 57 -7.15 5.77 -1.13
C LYS A 57 -5.92 5.53 -0.26
N SER A 58 -5.44 6.55 0.44
CA SER A 58 -4.34 6.39 1.40
C SER A 58 -4.79 5.54 2.59
N GLN A 59 -5.97 5.83 3.14
CA GLN A 59 -6.57 5.09 4.25
C GLN A 59 -6.82 3.62 3.93
N GLU A 60 -7.23 3.28 2.70
CA GLU A 60 -7.36 1.89 2.26
C GLU A 60 -6.05 1.10 2.35
N ILE A 61 -4.90 1.76 2.11
CA ILE A 61 -3.59 1.12 2.26
C ILE A 61 -3.24 1.01 3.74
N ILE A 62 -3.44 2.07 4.53
CA ILE A 62 -3.13 2.10 5.97
C ILE A 62 -3.92 1.03 6.73
N LYS A 63 -5.21 0.85 6.42
CA LYS A 63 -6.09 -0.17 7.03
C LYS A 63 -5.57 -1.60 6.88
N LYS A 64 -4.84 -1.92 5.79
CA LYS A 64 -4.21 -3.24 5.63
C LYS A 64 -3.17 -3.54 6.70
N TYR A 65 -2.67 -2.52 7.39
CA TYR A 65 -1.60 -2.61 8.36
C TYR A 65 -2.03 -2.38 9.81
N GLU A 66 -3.28 -1.98 10.10
CA GLU A 66 -3.76 -1.66 11.45
C GLU A 66 -3.56 -2.82 12.45
N SER A 67 -3.93 -4.05 12.06
CA SER A 67 -3.75 -5.28 12.86
C SER A 67 -2.70 -6.24 12.27
N HIS A 68 -1.92 -5.78 11.29
CA HIS A 68 -0.94 -6.62 10.60
C HIS A 68 0.37 -6.74 11.40
N ARG A 69 1.01 -7.92 11.39
CA ARG A 69 2.31 -8.15 12.05
C ARG A 69 3.46 -7.22 11.63
N LYS A 70 3.27 -6.46 10.53
CA LYS A 70 4.23 -5.48 10.01
C LYS A 70 3.77 -4.03 10.22
N SER A 71 2.78 -3.78 11.08
CA SER A 71 2.20 -2.46 11.36
C SER A 71 3.28 -1.44 11.73
N GLU A 72 4.14 -1.78 12.69
CA GLU A 72 5.21 -0.88 13.14
C GLU A 72 6.16 -0.49 12.01
N LYS A 73 6.63 -1.47 11.22
CA LYS A 73 7.50 -1.21 10.06
C LYS A 73 6.80 -0.34 9.01
N PHE A 74 5.52 -0.60 8.74
CA PHE A 74 4.72 0.21 7.84
C PHE A 74 4.62 1.65 8.34
N ASN A 75 4.25 1.85 9.60
CA ASN A 75 4.05 3.16 10.19
C ASN A 75 5.33 3.99 10.19
N LYS A 76 6.48 3.38 10.52
CA LYS A 76 7.78 4.05 10.46
C LYS A 76 8.12 4.53 9.05
N LEU A 77 8.01 3.66 8.05
CA LEU A 77 8.28 4.01 6.65
C LEU A 77 7.28 5.04 6.11
N TYR A 78 6.00 4.92 6.48
CA TYR A 78 4.96 5.85 6.08
C TYR A 78 5.24 7.26 6.62
N GLN A 79 5.58 7.38 7.90
CA GLN A 79 5.98 8.65 8.52
C GLN A 79 7.21 9.23 7.83
N GLU A 80 8.26 8.43 7.63
CA GLU A 80 9.48 8.87 6.94
C GLU A 80 9.16 9.42 5.55
N TYR A 81 8.39 8.70 4.73
CA TYR A 81 8.05 9.16 3.37
C TYR A 81 7.10 10.36 3.36
N ARG A 82 6.17 10.46 4.33
CA ARG A 82 5.22 11.57 4.42
C ARG A 82 5.93 12.86 4.81
N ASP A 83 6.88 12.76 5.73
CA ASP A 83 7.54 13.92 6.34
C ASP A 83 8.84 14.31 5.60
N LYS A 84 9.34 13.44 4.71
CA LYS A 84 10.45 13.75 3.80
C LYS A 84 10.13 15.01 2.98
N GLY A 85 10.97 16.05 3.13
CA GLY A 85 10.81 17.35 2.50
C GLY A 85 10.14 18.43 3.36
N LYS A 86 9.64 18.09 4.56
CA LYS A 86 9.08 19.07 5.53
C LYS A 86 10.10 19.55 6.58
N ILE A 87 11.24 18.89 6.71
CA ILE A 87 12.29 19.19 7.72
C ILE A 87 13.26 20.30 7.26
N ASN A 88 13.20 20.75 5.99
CA ASN A 88 14.09 21.79 5.44
C ASN A 88 13.40 23.17 5.26
N ARG A 89 12.49 23.57 6.15
CA ARG A 89 11.94 24.94 6.18
C ARG A 89 12.13 25.57 7.54
#